data_AF-A0A524N911-F1
#
_entry.id   AF-A0A524N911-F1
#
_cell.length_a   1.000
_cell.length_b   1.000
_cell.length_c   1.000
_cell.angle_alpha   90.00
_cell.angle_beta   90.00
_cell.angle_gamma   90.00
#
_symmetry.space_group_name_H-M   'P 1'
#
loop_
_entity.id
_entity.type
_entity.pdbx_description
1 polymer ?
#
loop_
_entity_poly.entity_id
_entity_poly.type
_entity_poly.pdbx_seq_one_letter_code
_entity_poly.pdbx_strand_id
1 'polypeptide(L)'
;MKNKSHLLAWILLMISFQALDAQKFEQWFDAGVMRVDVQFTGTADETSYAFSGLKKEKYFSGPHKQLVDPFDYGDHKFLVKDVASGSVIFSQTYCTLYREWQTTTEAQGVRRAYPHVLRFPWPLGEVSVEIHDRNRAGDFQMSWSIQIDPASIFSDPGNPL
;
A
#
# COMPACT_ATOMS: atom_id res chain seq x y z
N MET A 1 28.95 47.48 2.42
CA MET A 1 27.69 46.68 2.43
C MET A 1 27.56 45.68 1.28
N LYS A 2 28.63 45.35 0.51
CA LYS A 2 28.55 44.43 -0.65
C LYS A 2 28.81 42.94 -0.32
N ASN A 3 29.19 42.59 0.92
CA ASN A 3 29.64 41.23 1.26
C ASN A 3 28.55 40.38 1.96
N LYS A 4 27.43 40.99 2.38
CA LYS A 4 26.33 40.30 3.07
C LYS A 4 25.36 39.59 2.11
N SER A 5 25.26 40.04 0.85
CA SER A 5 24.41 39.41 -0.17
C SER A 5 24.95 38.05 -0.60
N HIS A 6 26.28 37.90 -0.70
CA HIS A 6 26.90 36.61 -0.98
C HIS A 6 26.68 35.63 0.17
N LEU A 7 26.83 36.06 1.43
CA LEU A 7 26.60 35.21 2.60
C LEU A 7 25.15 34.67 2.65
N LEU A 8 24.16 35.49 2.31
CA LEU A 8 22.76 35.08 2.25
C LEU A 8 22.49 34.08 1.11
N ALA A 9 23.15 34.26 -0.05
CA ALA A 9 23.06 33.32 -1.17
C ALA A 9 23.69 31.96 -0.86
N TRP A 10 24.81 31.92 -0.12
CA TRP A 10 25.44 30.68 0.35
C TRP A 10 24.56 29.93 1.36
N ILE A 11 23.87 30.63 2.26
CA ILE A 11 22.92 30.03 3.20
C ILE A 11 21.70 29.46 2.47
N LEU A 12 21.17 30.17 1.46
CA LEU A 12 20.05 29.68 0.64
C LEU A 12 20.42 28.42 -0.17
N LEU A 13 21.67 28.33 -0.64
CA LEU A 13 22.20 27.18 -1.38
C LEU A 13 22.43 25.94 -0.50
N MET A 14 22.77 26.12 0.78
CA MET A 14 22.89 25.00 1.73
C MET A 14 21.54 24.43 2.18
N ILE A 15 20.49 25.24 2.20
CA ILE A 15 19.13 24.77 2.53
C ILE A 15 18.53 23.91 1.40
N SER A 16 19.03 24.05 0.16
CA SER A 16 18.53 23.31 -1.01
C SER A 16 19.07 21.87 -1.11
N PHE A 17 19.99 21.47 -0.24
CA PHE A 17 20.51 20.09 -0.13
C PHE A 17 19.87 19.33 1.05
N GLN A 18 18.56 19.46 1.21
CA GLN A 18 17.81 18.42 1.93
C GLN A 18 17.82 17.20 1.00
N ALA A 19 18.69 16.22 1.29
CA ALA A 19 18.66 14.95 0.58
C ALA A 19 17.23 14.41 0.65
N LEU A 20 16.62 14.10 -0.50
CA LEU A 20 15.49 13.17 -0.50
C LEU A 20 16.07 11.86 0.04
N ASP A 21 15.88 11.61 1.33
CA ASP A 21 16.24 10.35 1.93
C ASP A 21 15.30 9.31 1.33
N ALA A 22 15.82 8.53 0.38
CA ALA A 22 15.10 7.40 -0.16
C ALA A 22 14.83 6.44 1.00
N GLN A 23 13.57 6.04 1.17
CA GLN A 23 13.18 5.11 2.22
C GLN A 23 14.05 3.84 2.14
N LYS A 24 14.75 3.52 3.22
CA LYS A 24 15.57 2.31 3.31
C LYS A 24 14.67 1.12 3.60
N PHE A 25 14.76 0.07 2.79
CA PHE A 25 13.95 -1.14 2.94
C PHE A 25 14.08 -1.74 4.33
N GLU A 26 15.32 -1.91 4.78
CA GLU A 26 15.68 -2.59 6.03
C GLU A 26 15.26 -1.81 7.28
N GLN A 27 14.86 -0.55 7.14
CA GLN A 27 14.26 0.23 8.23
C GLN A 27 12.85 -0.28 8.57
N TRP A 28 12.13 -0.81 7.59
CA TRP A 28 10.71 -1.10 7.71
C TRP A 28 10.37 -2.57 7.49
N PHE A 29 11.21 -3.31 6.75
CA PHE A 29 10.86 -4.63 6.24
C PHE A 29 12.00 -5.66 6.36
N ASP A 30 11.60 -6.93 6.50
CA ASP A 30 12.46 -8.10 6.28
C ASP A 30 12.31 -8.64 4.83
N ALA A 31 13.11 -9.65 4.46
CA ALA A 31 13.14 -10.21 3.10
C ALA A 31 11.91 -11.07 2.72
N GLY A 32 11.06 -11.40 3.68
CA GLY A 32 9.81 -12.14 3.51
C GLY A 32 8.70 -11.29 2.94
N VAL A 33 7.54 -11.91 2.74
CA VAL A 33 6.35 -11.27 2.17
C VAL A 33 5.17 -11.46 3.10
N MET A 34 4.48 -10.37 3.42
CA MET A 34 3.15 -10.42 3.99
C MET A 34 2.15 -10.51 2.84
N ARG A 35 1.45 -11.65 2.77
CA ARG A 35 0.37 -11.89 1.83
C ARG A 35 -0.97 -11.75 2.56
N VAL A 36 -1.76 -10.76 2.17
CA VAL A 36 -3.10 -10.50 2.68
C VAL A 36 -4.12 -10.94 1.63
N ASP A 37 -4.90 -11.96 1.94
CA ASP A 37 -5.99 -12.44 1.09
C ASP A 37 -7.29 -11.69 1.44
N VAL A 38 -7.91 -11.04 0.47
CA VAL A 38 -9.13 -10.22 0.62
C VAL A 38 -10.17 -10.68 -0.41
N GLN A 39 -11.44 -10.72 -0.04
CA GLN A 39 -12.55 -10.98 -0.96
C GLN A 39 -13.23 -9.67 -1.33
N PHE A 40 -13.29 -9.39 -2.63
CA PHE A 40 -14.00 -8.25 -3.18
C PHE A 40 -15.39 -8.73 -3.55
N THR A 41 -16.42 -8.16 -2.95
CA THR A 41 -17.80 -8.62 -3.11
C THR A 41 -18.72 -7.48 -3.49
N GLY A 42 -19.67 -7.72 -4.38
CA GLY A 42 -20.54 -6.63 -4.81
C GLY A 42 -21.27 -6.85 -6.12
N THR A 43 -21.79 -5.74 -6.63
CA THR A 43 -22.57 -5.60 -7.88
C THR A 43 -21.93 -4.52 -8.73
N ALA A 44 -22.62 -4.04 -9.77
CA ALA A 44 -22.17 -2.90 -10.58
C ALA A 44 -22.02 -1.60 -9.77
N ASP A 45 -22.82 -1.42 -8.70
CA ASP A 45 -22.94 -0.15 -7.97
C ASP A 45 -22.39 -0.20 -6.54
N GLU A 46 -22.19 -1.40 -5.99
CA GLU A 46 -21.74 -1.59 -4.61
C GLU A 46 -20.50 -2.47 -4.56
N THR A 47 -19.57 -2.12 -3.67
CA THR A 47 -18.40 -2.95 -3.35
C THR A 47 -18.27 -3.07 -1.83
N SER A 48 -17.89 -4.26 -1.38
CA SER A 48 -17.57 -4.56 0.02
C SER A 48 -16.38 -5.50 0.07
N TYR A 49 -15.53 -5.31 1.08
CA TYR A 49 -14.26 -6.03 1.24
C TYR A 49 -14.32 -6.89 2.49
N ALA A 50 -13.82 -8.13 2.39
CA ALA A 50 -13.69 -9.02 3.54
C ALA A 50 -12.28 -9.61 3.61
N PHE A 51 -11.63 -9.48 4.77
CA PHE A 51 -10.38 -10.19 5.05
C PHE A 51 -10.65 -11.70 5.06
N SER A 52 -9.85 -12.46 4.34
CA SER A 52 -9.98 -13.92 4.26
C SER A 52 -8.75 -14.69 4.77
N GLY A 53 -7.57 -14.07 4.82
CA GLY A 53 -6.42 -14.70 5.46
C GLY A 53 -5.12 -13.91 5.39
N LEU A 54 -4.15 -14.36 6.18
CA LEU A 54 -2.77 -13.89 6.15
C LEU A 54 -1.81 -15.06 5.95
N LYS A 55 -0.73 -14.83 5.20
CA LYS A 55 0.34 -15.81 5.01
C LYS A 55 1.71 -15.14 4.91
N LYS A 56 2.73 -15.77 5.49
CA LYS A 56 4.13 -15.43 5.25
C LYS A 56 4.69 -16.21 4.05
N GLU A 57 5.35 -15.51 3.13
CA GLU A 57 6.15 -16.13 2.06
C GLU A 57 7.63 -15.76 2.22
N LYS A 58 8.53 -16.60 1.70
CA LYS A 58 9.97 -16.54 2.04
C LYS A 58 10.73 -15.38 1.41
N TYR A 59 10.41 -15.00 0.17
CA TYR A 59 11.24 -14.08 -0.60
C TYR A 59 10.38 -13.04 -1.32
N PHE A 60 10.66 -11.77 -1.05
CA PHE A 60 10.09 -10.64 -1.76
C PHE A 60 10.82 -10.40 -3.08
N SER A 61 10.10 -10.47 -4.19
CA SER A 61 10.64 -10.29 -5.55
C SER A 61 10.43 -8.87 -6.11
N GLY A 62 9.90 -7.94 -5.30
CA GLY A 62 9.62 -6.58 -5.72
C GLY A 62 10.77 -5.59 -5.48
N PRO A 63 10.52 -4.28 -5.69
CA PRO A 63 11.54 -3.26 -5.55
C PRO A 63 11.93 -3.03 -4.08
N HIS A 64 13.23 -2.87 -3.82
CA HIS A 64 13.76 -2.55 -2.49
C HIS A 64 14.11 -1.05 -2.32
N LYS A 65 13.94 -0.23 -3.37
CA LYS A 65 14.28 1.20 -3.36
C LYS A 65 13.07 2.10 -3.56
N GLN A 66 12.19 1.73 -4.48
CA GLN A 66 10.96 2.46 -4.79
C GLN A 66 9.78 1.71 -4.16
N LEU A 67 9.63 1.90 -2.84
CA LEU A 67 8.63 1.20 -2.03
C LEU A 67 7.25 1.85 -2.12
N VAL A 68 7.23 3.15 -2.42
CA VAL A 68 6.02 3.92 -2.67
C VAL A 68 5.93 4.13 -4.18
N ASP A 69 4.82 3.69 -4.76
CA ASP A 69 4.48 3.94 -6.16
C ASP A 69 4.32 5.45 -6.41
N PRO A 70 5.16 6.08 -7.27
CA PRO A 70 5.09 7.49 -7.58
C PRO A 70 3.97 7.81 -8.58
N PHE A 71 3.33 6.79 -9.14
CA PHE A 71 2.27 6.96 -10.12
C PHE A 71 0.90 6.67 -9.50
N ASP A 72 -0.08 7.48 -9.89
CA ASP A 72 -1.49 7.23 -9.62
C ASP A 72 -2.14 6.60 -10.85
N TYR A 73 -1.72 5.39 -11.19
CA TYR A 73 -2.35 4.60 -12.25
C TYR A 73 -3.34 3.59 -11.67
N GLY A 74 -4.00 2.86 -12.57
CA GLY A 74 -5.00 1.86 -12.19
C GLY A 74 -6.27 2.45 -11.59
N ASP A 75 -7.12 1.55 -11.10
CA ASP A 75 -8.40 1.88 -10.48
C ASP A 75 -8.45 1.54 -8.98
N HIS A 76 -7.40 0.88 -8.48
CA HIS A 76 -7.15 0.61 -7.08
C HIS A 76 -5.71 0.99 -6.70
N LYS A 77 -5.54 1.37 -5.45
CA LYS A 77 -4.25 1.59 -4.80
C LYS A 77 -4.31 0.93 -3.43
N PHE A 78 -3.26 0.23 -3.02
CA PHE A 78 -3.13 -0.15 -1.63
C PHE A 78 -1.92 0.54 -0.99
N LEU A 79 -2.10 0.90 0.28
CA LEU A 79 -1.09 1.53 1.12
C LEU A 79 -0.78 0.63 2.30
N VAL A 80 0.47 0.62 2.71
CA VAL A 80 0.91 0.07 3.99
C VAL A 80 1.48 1.22 4.79
N LYS A 81 0.90 1.46 5.96
CA LYS A 81 1.33 2.52 6.87
C LYS A 81 1.87 1.92 8.16
N ASP A 82 3.00 2.41 8.62
CA ASP A 82 3.48 2.13 9.97
C ASP A 82 2.53 2.75 10.99
N VAL A 83 2.05 1.97 11.96
CA VAL A 83 1.07 2.44 12.95
C VAL A 83 1.69 3.45 13.90
N ALA A 84 2.96 3.27 14.29
CA ALA A 84 3.61 4.11 15.28
C ALA A 84 3.84 5.55 14.78
N SER A 85 4.25 5.72 13.53
CA SER A 85 4.54 7.02 12.92
C SER A 85 3.44 7.56 12.01
N GLY A 86 2.52 6.71 11.54
CA GLY A 86 1.53 7.05 10.50
C GLY A 86 2.12 7.18 9.09
N SER A 87 3.41 6.87 8.90
CA SER A 87 4.10 7.02 7.62
C SER A 87 3.66 5.96 6.62
N VAL A 88 3.45 6.34 5.35
CA VAL A 88 3.30 5.37 4.26
C VAL A 88 4.66 4.75 3.98
N ILE A 89 4.77 3.44 4.18
CA ILE A 89 6.02 2.70 4.06
C ILE A 89 6.05 1.78 2.84
N PHE A 90 4.90 1.51 2.23
CA PHE A 90 4.79 0.82 0.95
C PHE A 90 3.49 1.22 0.23
N SER A 91 3.50 1.28 -1.10
CA SER A 91 2.28 1.40 -1.88
C SER A 91 2.41 0.76 -3.26
N GLN A 92 1.27 0.35 -3.80
CA GLN A 92 1.19 -0.14 -5.17
C GLN A 92 -0.17 0.19 -5.77
N THR A 93 -0.18 0.62 -7.03
CA THR A 93 -1.38 0.75 -7.85
C THR A 93 -1.61 -0.46 -8.75
N TYR A 94 -2.87 -0.78 -9.03
CA TYR A 94 -3.24 -1.97 -9.81
C TYR A 94 -4.64 -1.85 -10.43
N CYS A 95 -4.94 -2.79 -11.34
CA CYS A 95 -6.28 -3.05 -11.86
C CYS A 95 -6.80 -4.41 -11.39
N THR A 96 -8.11 -4.58 -11.31
CA THR A 96 -8.72 -5.86 -10.89
C THR A 96 -9.70 -6.41 -11.91
N LEU A 97 -9.74 -7.73 -12.02
CA LEU A 97 -10.79 -8.44 -12.78
C LEU A 97 -12.19 -8.15 -12.20
N TYR A 98 -12.28 -7.89 -10.89
CA TYR A 98 -13.51 -7.48 -10.23
C TYR A 98 -14.06 -6.19 -10.86
N ARG A 99 -13.23 -5.16 -11.06
CA ARG A 99 -13.68 -3.93 -11.72
C ARG A 99 -14.10 -4.16 -13.16
N GLU A 100 -13.35 -4.94 -13.92
CA GLU A 100 -13.76 -5.30 -15.28
C GLU A 100 -15.15 -5.94 -15.29
N TRP A 101 -15.39 -6.88 -14.37
CA TRP A 101 -16.69 -7.53 -14.21
C TRP A 101 -17.81 -6.57 -13.80
N GLN A 102 -17.54 -5.57 -12.94
CA GLN A 102 -18.54 -4.57 -12.54
C GLN A 102 -19.10 -3.76 -13.72
N THR A 103 -18.38 -3.70 -14.86
CA THR A 103 -18.84 -3.01 -16.07
C THR A 103 -19.76 -3.86 -16.95
N THR A 104 -20.00 -5.13 -16.60
CA THR A 104 -20.82 -6.05 -17.39
C THR A 104 -22.31 -5.94 -17.04
N THR A 105 -23.19 -6.36 -17.97
CA THR A 105 -24.63 -6.45 -17.71
C THR A 105 -24.96 -7.42 -16.57
N GLU A 106 -24.14 -8.46 -16.38
CA GLU A 106 -24.34 -9.43 -15.30
C GLU A 106 -24.27 -8.77 -13.91
N ALA A 107 -23.32 -7.84 -13.71
CA ALA A 107 -23.13 -7.16 -12.44
C ALA A 107 -24.33 -6.28 -12.02
N GLN A 108 -25.23 -5.95 -12.96
CA GLN A 108 -26.46 -5.18 -12.67
C GLN A 108 -27.50 -6.01 -11.89
N GLY A 109 -27.47 -7.34 -11.99
CA GLY A 109 -28.46 -8.23 -11.38
C GLY A 109 -27.88 -9.30 -10.45
N VAL A 110 -26.56 -9.49 -10.44
CA VAL A 110 -25.91 -10.57 -9.71
C VAL A 110 -24.83 -10.02 -8.80
N ARG A 111 -24.85 -10.42 -7.52
CA ARG A 111 -23.74 -10.19 -6.58
C ARG A 111 -22.71 -11.31 -6.71
N ARG A 112 -21.43 -10.96 -6.83
CA ARG A 112 -20.31 -11.92 -6.87
C ARG A 112 -19.25 -11.61 -5.83
N ALA A 113 -18.36 -12.59 -5.63
CA ALA A 113 -17.15 -12.50 -4.83
C ALA A 113 -15.94 -12.86 -5.69
N TYR A 114 -14.89 -12.05 -5.63
CA TYR A 114 -13.63 -12.24 -6.34
C TYR A 114 -12.48 -12.24 -5.32
N PRO A 115 -11.65 -13.30 -5.28
CA PRO A 115 -10.48 -13.31 -4.42
C PRO A 115 -9.43 -12.34 -4.95
N HIS A 116 -8.82 -11.62 -4.02
CA HIS A 116 -7.74 -10.68 -4.29
C HIS A 116 -6.63 -10.86 -3.26
N VAL A 117 -5.39 -10.57 -3.67
CA VAL A 117 -4.21 -10.82 -2.86
C VAL A 117 -3.32 -9.59 -2.88
N LEU A 118 -3.12 -8.99 -1.71
CA LEU A 118 -2.12 -7.94 -1.53
C LEU A 118 -0.81 -8.61 -1.08
N ARG A 119 0.31 -8.24 -1.72
CA ARG A 119 1.64 -8.74 -1.37
C ARG A 119 2.60 -7.57 -1.22
N PHE A 120 3.24 -7.49 -0.07
CA PHE A 120 4.26 -6.49 0.24
C PHE A 120 5.32 -7.10 1.16
N PRO A 121 6.51 -6.48 1.29
CA PRO A 121 7.56 -6.99 2.17
C PRO A 121 7.07 -7.13 3.60
N TRP A 122 7.57 -8.13 4.33
CA TRP A 122 7.13 -8.38 5.70
C TRP A 122 7.55 -7.22 6.62
N PRO A 123 6.60 -6.53 7.28
CA PRO A 123 6.92 -5.37 8.11
C PRO A 123 7.57 -5.79 9.44
N LEU A 124 8.46 -4.93 9.95
CA LEU A 124 9.12 -5.11 11.24
C LEU A 124 8.26 -4.66 12.43
N GLY A 125 7.22 -3.86 12.19
CA GLY A 125 6.30 -3.34 13.21
C GLY A 125 4.84 -3.41 12.76
N GLU A 126 3.91 -3.03 13.64
CA GLU A 126 2.47 -3.00 13.34
C GLU A 126 2.17 -2.08 12.15
N VAL A 127 1.31 -2.56 11.25
CA VAL A 127 0.93 -1.81 10.05
C VAL A 127 -0.57 -1.70 9.88
N SER A 128 -1.01 -0.57 9.30
CA SER A 128 -2.33 -0.43 8.70
C SER A 128 -2.22 -0.68 7.19
N VAL A 129 -2.95 -1.66 6.69
CA VAL A 129 -3.09 -1.94 5.25
C VAL A 129 -4.41 -1.33 4.80
N GLU A 130 -4.36 -0.45 3.80
CA GLU A 130 -5.53 0.25 3.28
C GLU A 130 -5.71 -0.05 1.79
N ILE A 131 -6.95 -0.31 1.36
CA ILE A 131 -7.34 -0.33 -0.05
C ILE A 131 -8.09 0.96 -0.34
N HIS A 132 -7.69 1.61 -1.42
CA HIS A 132 -8.26 2.84 -1.94
C HIS A 132 -8.80 2.61 -3.35
N ASP A 133 -10.05 2.98 -3.57
CA ASP A 133 -10.70 2.84 -4.86
C ASP A 133 -10.71 4.18 -5.58
N ARG A 134 -10.50 4.14 -6.90
CA ARG A 134 -10.65 5.32 -7.72
C ARG A 134 -12.13 5.63 -7.96
N ASN A 135 -12.53 6.85 -7.66
CA ASN A 135 -13.86 7.36 -7.94
C ASN A 135 -13.97 7.86 -9.40
N ARG A 136 -15.18 8.29 -9.81
CA ARG A 136 -15.43 8.81 -11.17
C ARG A 136 -14.72 10.14 -11.48
N ALA A 137 -14.32 10.90 -10.46
CA ALA A 137 -13.52 12.12 -10.63
C ALA A 137 -12.02 11.82 -10.84
N GLY A 138 -11.61 10.56 -10.67
CA GLY A 138 -10.22 10.12 -10.81
C GLY A 138 -9.45 10.09 -9.48
N ASP A 139 -10.07 10.45 -8.37
CA ASP A 139 -9.43 10.50 -7.06
C ASP A 139 -9.51 9.14 -6.34
N PHE A 140 -8.45 8.80 -5.61
CA PHE A 140 -8.45 7.65 -4.71
C PHE A 140 -9.14 7.99 -3.38
N GLN A 141 -10.04 7.11 -2.94
CA GLN A 141 -10.71 7.20 -1.65
C GLN A 141 -10.53 5.88 -0.88
N MET A 142 -10.23 5.96 0.41
CA MET A 142 -10.09 4.78 1.25
C MET A 142 -11.43 4.05 1.35
N SER A 143 -11.46 2.80 0.89
CA SER A 143 -12.65 1.95 0.91
C SER A 143 -12.58 0.84 1.96
N TRP A 144 -11.38 0.44 2.35
CA TRP A 144 -11.18 -0.62 3.34
C TRP A 144 -9.83 -0.49 4.03
N SER A 145 -9.76 -0.96 5.27
CA SER A 145 -8.50 -1.06 6.01
C SER A 145 -8.50 -2.20 7.02
N ILE A 146 -7.30 -2.67 7.36
CA ILE A 146 -7.05 -3.60 8.46
C ILE A 146 -5.72 -3.25 9.15
N GLN A 147 -5.68 -3.35 10.47
CA GLN A 147 -4.43 -3.30 11.22
C GLN A 147 -3.89 -4.71 11.47
N ILE A 148 -2.60 -4.91 11.25
CA ILE A 148 -1.92 -6.21 11.35
C ILE A 148 -0.67 -6.05 12.20
N ASP A 149 -0.56 -6.87 13.24
CA ASP A 149 0.67 -7.05 14.01
C ASP A 149 1.49 -8.22 13.40
N PRO A 150 2.66 -7.97 12.80
CA PRO A 150 3.50 -9.02 12.23
C PRO A 150 4.08 -9.99 13.28
N ALA A 151 4.09 -9.64 14.57
CA ALA A 151 4.55 -10.52 15.65
C ALA A 151 3.43 -11.45 16.18
N SER A 152 2.18 -11.21 15.78
CA SER A 152 1.03 -12.03 16.20
C SER A 152 1.12 -13.45 15.66
N ILE A 153 0.70 -14.43 16.47
CA ILE A 153 0.61 -15.85 16.08
C ILE A 153 -0.36 -16.08 14.91
N PHE A 154 -1.30 -15.16 14.69
CA PHE A 154 -2.25 -15.24 13.57
C PHE A 154 -1.64 -14.76 12.25
N SER A 155 -0.47 -14.14 12.29
CA SER A 155 0.18 -13.58 11.12
C SER A 155 0.99 -14.62 10.33
N ASP A 156 1.46 -15.68 10.99
CA ASP A 156 2.18 -16.79 10.35
C ASP A 156 1.62 -18.17 10.77
N PRO A 157 0.45 -18.59 10.25
CA PRO A 157 -0.15 -19.88 10.60
C PRO A 157 0.68 -21.09 10.12
N GLY A 158 1.72 -20.89 9.29
CA GLY A 158 2.59 -21.94 8.77
C GLY A 158 3.83 -22.20 9.62
N ASN A 159 4.09 -21.38 10.64
CA ASN A 159 5.24 -21.51 11.53
C ASN A 159 4.77 -21.51 12.99
N PRO A 160 4.26 -22.63 13.51
CA PRO A 160 4.02 -22.74 14.94
C PRO A 160 5.38 -22.59 15.67
N LEU A 161 5.38 -21.79 16.76
CA LEU A 161 6.51 -21.61 17.67
C LEU A 161 7.19 -22.93 18.04
#